data_AF-A0A520TDR7-F1
#
_entry.id   AF-A0A520TDR7-F1
#
_cell.length_a   1.000
_cell.length_b   1.000
_cell.length_c   1.000
_cell.angle_alpha   90.00
_cell.angle_beta   90.00
_cell.angle_gamma   90.00
#
_symmetry.space_group_name_H-M   'P 1'
#
loop_
_entity.id
_entity.type
_entity.pdbx_description
1 polymer ?
#
loop_
_entity_poly.entity_id
_entity_poly.type
_entity_poly.pdbx_seq_one_letter_code
_entity_poly.pdbx_strand_id
1 'polypeptide(L)'
;MEHYLQYIMSFLGGGFAVAVGNWVSSAAAARKQREVDHLKGQLQGLYGPLFFFTQQNEKLFALCGKFNDAYTAEFVSKSWSENEHTQSSVRKDAETTIDISNQYVRRVVANNERVMEVLEKGWHLIDAEDIEEFAQFQVDFTRFKTEVDGTLKPPYAIYKKVGDVSYMRPSVIDRVKKKSQIKEARLRELLRPWWRCEG
;
A
#
# COMPACT_ATOMS: atom_id res chain seq x y z
N MET A 1 4.38 -38.66 61.91
CA MET A 1 5.34 -37.86 61.11
C MET A 1 5.07 -37.94 59.60
N GLU A 2 4.54 -39.05 59.06
CA GLU A 2 4.26 -39.20 57.62
C GLU A 2 3.23 -38.20 57.05
N HIS A 3 2.18 -37.84 57.79
CA HIS A 3 1.18 -36.88 57.29
C HIS A 3 1.72 -35.47 57.06
N TYR A 4 2.75 -35.03 57.80
CA TYR A 4 3.31 -33.68 57.67
C TYR A 4 4.18 -33.53 56.40
N LEU A 5 4.88 -34.61 56.01
CA LEU A 5 5.65 -34.68 54.76
C LEU A 5 4.75 -34.69 53.52
N GLN A 6 3.58 -35.34 53.59
CA GLN A 6 2.59 -35.33 52.50
C GLN A 6 1.98 -33.94 52.25
N TYR A 7 1.73 -33.16 53.32
CA TYR A 7 1.21 -31.79 53.20
C TYR A 7 2.27 -30.79 52.66
N ILE A 8 3.54 -30.94 53.04
CA ILE A 8 4.62 -30.10 52.51
C ILE A 8 4.89 -30.40 51.03
N MET A 9 4.84 -31.68 50.63
CA MET A 9 4.98 -32.10 49.24
C MET A 9 3.80 -31.61 48.36
N SER A 10 2.57 -31.61 48.86
CA SER A 10 1.41 -31.10 48.11
C SER A 10 1.39 -29.56 48.04
N PHE A 11 1.87 -28.86 49.06
CA PHE A 11 2.01 -27.41 49.05
C PHE A 11 3.15 -26.92 48.13
N LEU A 12 4.31 -27.59 48.16
CA LEU A 12 5.44 -27.32 47.26
C LEU A 12 5.13 -27.74 45.81
N GLY A 13 4.43 -28.87 45.62
CA GLY A 13 3.99 -29.34 44.30
C GLY A 13 2.93 -28.44 43.66
N GLY A 14 1.99 -27.91 44.47
CA GLY A 14 0.99 -26.94 44.01
C GLY A 14 1.61 -25.60 43.61
N GLY A 15 2.55 -25.08 44.41
CA GLY A 15 3.27 -23.84 44.09
C GLY A 15 4.13 -23.95 42.82
N PHE A 16 4.80 -25.10 42.63
CA PHE A 16 5.58 -25.35 41.43
C PHE A 16 4.72 -25.48 40.17
N ALA A 17 3.59 -26.20 40.23
CA ALA A 17 2.67 -26.34 39.10
C ALA A 17 2.06 -24.98 38.69
N VAL A 18 1.67 -24.14 39.65
CA VAL A 18 1.19 -22.78 39.40
C VAL A 18 2.29 -21.89 38.80
N ALA A 19 3.52 -21.98 39.30
CA ALA A 19 4.65 -21.23 38.76
C ALA A 19 4.97 -21.62 37.31
N VAL A 20 4.99 -22.92 36.99
CA VAL A 20 5.18 -23.41 35.62
C VAL A 20 4.03 -22.98 34.70
N GLY A 21 2.78 -23.09 35.16
CA GLY A 21 1.61 -22.64 34.42
C GLY A 21 1.61 -21.12 34.14
N ASN A 22 1.99 -20.32 35.13
CA ASN A 22 2.17 -18.87 34.97
C ASN A 22 3.32 -18.55 34.02
N TRP A 23 4.42 -19.30 34.06
CA TRP A 23 5.54 -19.08 33.14
C TRP A 23 5.14 -19.39 31.69
N VAL A 24 4.49 -20.53 31.43
CA VAL A 24 4.04 -20.92 30.08
C VAL A 24 3.01 -19.92 29.55
N SER A 25 2.04 -19.52 30.36
CA SER A 25 1.03 -18.52 29.96
C SER A 25 1.66 -17.14 29.73
N SER A 26 2.61 -16.71 30.57
CA SER A 26 3.33 -15.45 30.37
C SER A 26 4.19 -15.45 29.11
N ALA A 27 4.85 -16.57 28.79
CA ALA A 27 5.63 -16.74 27.57
C ALA A 27 4.72 -16.70 26.32
N ALA A 28 3.56 -17.35 26.37
CA ALA A 28 2.56 -17.30 25.30
C ALA A 28 2.02 -15.87 25.11
N ALA A 29 1.68 -15.18 26.19
CA ALA A 29 1.25 -13.79 26.17
C ALA A 29 2.33 -12.86 25.59
N ALA A 30 3.60 -13.04 25.99
CA ALA A 30 4.71 -12.25 25.48
C ALA A 30 5.01 -12.49 23.99
N ARG A 31 4.83 -13.72 23.48
CA ARG A 31 4.91 -14.00 22.03
C ARG A 31 3.79 -13.30 21.27
N LYS A 32 2.56 -13.43 21.76
CA LYS A 32 1.39 -12.76 21.19
C LYS A 32 1.55 -11.24 21.16
N GLN A 33 2.04 -10.65 22.25
CA GLN A 33 2.27 -9.21 22.33
C GLN A 33 3.31 -8.74 21.32
N ARG A 34 4.43 -9.47 21.16
CA ARG A 34 5.43 -9.17 20.13
C ARG A 34 4.87 -9.22 18.70
N GLU A 35 4.03 -10.21 18.41
CA GLU A 35 3.35 -10.29 17.10
C GLU A 35 2.41 -9.11 16.89
N VAL A 36 1.63 -8.73 17.91
CA VAL A 36 0.76 -7.55 17.88
C VAL A 36 1.56 -6.27 17.62
N ASP A 37 2.66 -6.08 18.35
CA ASP A 37 3.49 -4.88 18.22
C ASP A 37 4.16 -4.81 16.85
N HIS A 38 4.63 -5.96 16.33
CA HIS A 38 5.18 -6.05 14.99
C HIS A 38 4.13 -5.70 13.91
N LEU A 39 2.94 -6.30 13.97
CA LEU A 39 1.86 -6.02 13.02
C LEU A 39 1.38 -4.56 13.09
N LYS A 40 1.28 -3.99 14.30
CA LYS A 40 0.97 -2.56 14.46
C LYS A 40 2.05 -1.69 13.84
N GLY A 41 3.33 -2.02 14.09
CA GLY A 41 4.46 -1.32 13.47
C GLY A 41 4.39 -1.35 11.94
N GLN A 42 4.16 -2.53 11.35
CA GLN A 42 4.02 -2.68 9.90
C GLN A 42 2.82 -1.91 9.34
N LEU A 43 1.66 -1.95 10.00
CA LEU A 43 0.46 -1.23 9.55
C LEU A 43 0.62 0.28 9.67
N GLN A 44 1.17 0.78 10.78
CA GLN A 44 1.30 2.21 11.02
C GLN A 44 2.46 2.84 10.24
N GLY A 45 3.58 2.12 10.13
CA GLY A 45 4.82 2.64 9.56
C GLY A 45 5.01 2.35 8.07
N LEU A 46 4.28 1.38 7.50
CA LEU A 46 4.50 0.94 6.12
C LEU A 46 3.18 0.71 5.38
N TYR A 47 2.49 -0.41 5.63
CA TYR A 47 1.39 -0.86 4.76
C TYR A 47 0.15 0.03 4.82
N GLY A 48 -0.14 0.69 5.94
CA GLY A 48 -1.25 1.64 6.05
C GLY A 48 -1.03 2.91 5.22
N PRO A 49 0.08 3.64 5.42
CA PRO A 49 0.42 4.78 4.57
C PRO A 49 0.54 4.42 3.09
N LEU A 50 1.19 3.29 2.76
CA LEU A 50 1.25 2.80 1.39
C LEU A 50 -0.15 2.60 0.82
N PHE A 51 -1.04 1.91 1.55
CA PHE A 51 -2.40 1.65 1.10
C PHE A 51 -3.17 2.95 0.87
N PHE A 52 -3.02 3.93 1.74
CA PHE A 52 -3.69 5.23 1.60
C PHE A 52 -3.31 5.96 0.30
N PHE A 53 -2.02 6.01 -0.05
CA PHE A 53 -1.56 6.71 -1.25
C PHE A 53 -1.80 5.90 -2.53
N THR A 54 -1.58 4.59 -2.52
CA THR A 54 -1.85 3.73 -3.68
C THR A 54 -3.35 3.67 -4.00
N GLN A 55 -4.21 3.67 -2.98
CA GLN A 55 -5.66 3.72 -3.13
C GLN A 55 -6.13 5.06 -3.71
N GLN A 56 -5.49 6.19 -3.35
CA GLN A 56 -5.75 7.48 -4.00
C GLN A 56 -5.36 7.45 -5.48
N ASN A 57 -4.22 6.87 -5.82
CA ASN A 57 -3.78 6.73 -7.21
C ASN A 57 -4.78 5.92 -8.03
N GLU A 58 -5.28 4.80 -7.51
CA GLU A 58 -6.32 4.01 -8.17
C GLU A 58 -7.56 4.87 -8.49
N LYS A 59 -8.02 5.69 -7.53
CA LYS A 59 -9.17 6.58 -7.73
C LYS A 59 -8.89 7.68 -8.76
N LEU A 60 -7.67 8.23 -8.77
CA LEU A 60 -7.26 9.25 -9.74
C LEU A 60 -7.15 8.66 -11.15
N PHE A 61 -6.59 7.47 -11.32
CA PHE A 61 -6.56 6.79 -12.62
C PHE A 61 -7.97 6.50 -13.15
N ALA A 62 -8.88 6.03 -12.28
CA ALA A 62 -10.27 5.83 -12.66
C ALA A 62 -10.96 7.15 -13.06
N LEU A 63 -10.63 8.26 -12.40
CA LEU A 63 -11.14 9.58 -12.77
C LEU A 63 -10.57 10.06 -14.11
N CYS A 64 -9.26 9.90 -14.34
CA CYS A 64 -8.63 10.21 -15.63
C CYS A 64 -9.24 9.38 -16.78
N GLY A 65 -9.54 8.10 -16.54
CA GLY A 65 -10.24 7.26 -17.52
C GLY A 65 -11.59 7.86 -17.91
N LYS A 66 -12.41 8.26 -16.94
CA LYS A 66 -13.70 8.92 -17.21
C LYS A 66 -13.56 10.24 -17.98
N PHE A 67 -12.55 11.04 -17.66
CA PHE A 67 -12.27 12.27 -18.41
C PHE A 67 -11.84 11.97 -19.85
N ASN A 68 -11.02 10.95 -20.07
CA ASN A 68 -10.60 10.54 -21.41
C ASN A 68 -11.77 10.00 -22.24
N ASP A 69 -12.67 9.23 -21.62
CA ASP A 69 -13.88 8.73 -22.28
C ASP A 69 -14.82 9.88 -22.67
N ALA A 70 -15.03 10.84 -21.74
CA ALA A 70 -15.83 12.04 -22.00
C ALA A 70 -15.20 12.93 -23.08
N TYR A 71 -13.87 13.12 -23.04
CA TYR A 71 -13.11 13.84 -24.04
C TYR A 71 -13.30 13.22 -25.43
N THR A 72 -13.16 11.90 -25.52
CA THR A 72 -13.34 11.18 -26.78
C THR A 72 -14.77 11.35 -27.31
N ALA A 73 -15.77 11.19 -26.44
CA ALA A 73 -17.18 11.33 -26.83
C ALA A 73 -17.54 12.76 -27.28
N GLU A 74 -17.00 13.78 -26.63
CA GLU A 74 -17.34 15.18 -26.91
C GLU A 74 -16.52 15.75 -28.07
N PHE A 75 -15.20 15.57 -28.06
CA PHE A 75 -14.30 16.29 -28.96
C PHE A 75 -13.83 15.46 -30.16
N VAL A 76 -13.72 14.14 -30.03
CA VAL A 76 -13.16 13.27 -31.08
C VAL A 76 -14.25 12.62 -31.93
N SER A 77 -15.29 12.11 -31.29
CA SER A 77 -16.35 11.34 -31.94
C SER A 77 -17.40 12.20 -32.66
N LYS A 78 -17.39 13.53 -32.45
CA LYS A 78 -18.34 14.46 -33.07
C LYS A 78 -17.70 15.21 -34.22
N SER A 79 -18.42 15.34 -35.33
CA SER A 79 -18.05 16.22 -36.43
C SER A 79 -18.44 17.66 -36.10
N TRP A 80 -17.47 18.45 -35.66
CA TRP A 80 -17.67 19.87 -35.35
C TRP A 80 -17.69 20.73 -36.62
N SER A 81 -18.42 21.85 -36.58
CA SER A 81 -18.45 22.82 -37.68
C SER A 81 -17.06 23.37 -37.98
N GLU A 82 -16.71 23.55 -39.26
CA GLU A 82 -15.43 24.14 -39.70
C GLU A 82 -15.34 25.65 -39.49
N ASN A 83 -16.39 26.29 -38.98
CA ASN A 83 -16.36 27.71 -38.66
C ASN A 83 -15.25 28.01 -37.62
N GLU A 84 -14.42 29.01 -37.90
CA GLU A 84 -13.26 29.37 -37.10
C GLU A 84 -13.59 29.66 -35.63
N HIS A 85 -14.73 30.32 -35.35
CA HIS A 85 -15.17 30.59 -33.98
C HIS A 85 -15.51 29.31 -33.23
N THR A 86 -16.23 28.38 -33.88
CA THR A 86 -16.58 27.08 -33.30
C THR A 86 -15.33 26.24 -33.05
N GLN A 87 -14.42 26.18 -34.03
CA GLN A 87 -13.15 25.44 -33.90
C GLN A 87 -12.29 25.99 -32.78
N SER A 88 -12.20 27.32 -32.63
CA SER A 88 -11.45 27.94 -31.54
C SER A 88 -12.05 27.62 -30.17
N SER A 89 -13.38 27.63 -30.02
CA SER A 89 -14.03 27.28 -28.74
C SER A 89 -13.79 25.82 -28.39
N VAL A 90 -14.00 24.91 -29.35
CA VAL A 90 -13.81 23.47 -29.18
C VAL A 90 -12.37 23.15 -28.78
N ARG A 91 -11.37 23.77 -29.43
CA ARG A 91 -9.95 23.60 -29.05
C ARG A 91 -9.66 24.05 -27.63
N LYS A 92 -10.17 25.21 -27.22
CA LYS A 92 -9.96 25.75 -25.87
C LYS A 92 -10.56 24.83 -24.80
N ASP A 93 -11.76 24.30 -25.05
CA ASP A 93 -12.42 23.38 -24.11
C ASP A 93 -11.69 22.02 -24.06
N ALA A 94 -11.20 21.54 -25.20
CA ALA A 94 -10.37 20.35 -25.31
C ALA A 94 -9.04 20.51 -24.54
N GLU A 95 -8.33 21.61 -24.72
CA GLU A 95 -7.10 21.97 -23.99
C GLU A 95 -7.35 22.03 -22.48
N THR A 96 -8.43 22.68 -22.07
CA THR A 96 -8.81 22.76 -20.65
C THR A 96 -9.05 21.36 -20.05
N THR A 97 -9.69 20.47 -20.81
CA THR A 97 -9.96 19.09 -20.38
C THR A 97 -8.66 18.28 -20.24
N ILE A 98 -7.72 18.48 -21.17
CA ILE A 98 -6.38 17.86 -21.12
C ILE A 98 -5.62 18.38 -19.89
N ASP A 99 -5.66 19.69 -19.62
CA ASP A 99 -4.99 20.29 -18.47
C ASP A 99 -5.54 19.78 -17.14
N ILE A 100 -6.86 19.63 -17.01
CA ILE A 100 -7.47 19.00 -15.84
C ILE A 100 -6.93 17.58 -15.63
N SER A 101 -6.86 16.78 -16.70
CA SER A 101 -6.32 15.41 -16.63
C SER A 101 -4.84 15.40 -16.23
N ASN A 102 -4.04 16.32 -16.77
CA ASN A 102 -2.64 16.50 -16.42
C ASN A 102 -2.45 16.86 -14.93
N GLN A 103 -3.35 17.67 -14.35
CA GLN A 103 -3.30 17.99 -12.92
C GLN A 103 -3.53 16.76 -12.04
N TYR A 104 -4.43 15.86 -12.43
CA TYR A 104 -4.62 14.59 -11.71
C TYR A 104 -3.40 13.69 -11.82
N VAL A 105 -2.75 13.62 -12.98
CA VAL A 105 -1.49 12.87 -13.16
C VAL A 105 -0.39 13.46 -12.27
N ARG A 106 -0.25 14.79 -12.19
CA ARG A 106 0.69 15.43 -11.25
C ARG A 106 0.41 15.05 -9.81
N ARG A 107 -0.86 14.91 -9.43
CA ARG A 107 -1.23 14.45 -8.08
C ARG A 107 -0.83 12.99 -7.83
N VAL A 108 -0.95 12.12 -8.83
CA VAL A 108 -0.45 10.74 -8.77
C VAL A 108 1.07 10.72 -8.54
N VAL A 109 1.83 11.56 -9.26
CA VAL A 109 3.28 11.69 -9.07
C VAL A 109 3.61 12.13 -7.64
N ALA A 110 2.91 13.14 -7.12
CA ALA A 110 3.12 13.59 -5.74
C ALA A 110 2.79 12.50 -4.71
N ASN A 111 1.77 11.67 -4.96
CA ASN A 111 1.49 10.51 -4.11
C ASN A 111 2.60 9.47 -4.19
N ASN A 112 3.20 9.24 -5.37
CA ASN A 112 4.32 8.32 -5.54
C ASN A 112 5.57 8.79 -4.80
N GLU A 113 5.84 10.09 -4.78
CA GLU A 113 6.91 10.66 -3.95
C GLU A 113 6.70 10.30 -2.47
N ARG A 114 5.45 10.36 -1.98
CA ARG A 114 5.13 9.92 -0.61
C ARG A 114 5.25 8.41 -0.42
N VAL A 115 4.87 7.61 -1.40
CA VAL A 115 5.07 6.15 -1.38
C VAL A 115 6.57 5.83 -1.25
N MET A 116 7.42 6.51 -2.02
CA MET A 116 8.88 6.34 -1.94
C MET A 116 9.42 6.73 -0.56
N GLU A 117 9.01 7.88 -0.02
CA GLU A 117 9.38 8.29 1.35
C GLU A 117 9.02 7.23 2.39
N VAL A 118 7.85 6.59 2.25
CA VAL A 118 7.39 5.53 3.15
C VAL A 118 8.22 4.27 2.98
N LEU A 119 8.51 3.85 1.75
CA LEU A 119 9.34 2.67 1.47
C LEU A 119 10.78 2.85 1.99
N GLU A 120 11.37 4.02 1.80
CA GLU A 120 12.73 4.33 2.25
C GLU A 120 12.84 4.35 3.78
N LYS A 121 11.86 4.93 4.48
CA LYS A 121 11.86 4.97 5.95
C LYS A 121 11.45 3.64 6.58
N GLY A 122 10.54 2.92 5.92
CA GLY A 122 9.92 1.69 6.38
C GLY A 122 10.58 0.41 5.86
N TRP A 123 11.77 0.47 5.25
CA TRP A 123 12.39 -0.69 4.59
C TRP A 123 12.49 -1.94 5.47
N HIS A 124 12.76 -1.74 6.77
CA HIS A 124 12.89 -2.81 7.77
C HIS A 124 11.56 -3.47 8.16
N LEU A 125 10.43 -2.91 7.70
CA LEU A 125 9.08 -3.41 7.92
C LEU A 125 8.53 -4.17 6.72
N ILE A 126 9.26 -4.19 5.59
CA ILE A 126 8.83 -4.84 4.35
C ILE A 126 8.87 -6.36 4.53
N ASP A 127 7.75 -7.03 4.21
CA ASP A 127 7.73 -8.49 4.15
C ASP A 127 8.65 -8.98 3.02
N ALA A 128 9.41 -10.05 3.24
CA ALA A 128 10.40 -10.56 2.28
C ALA A 128 9.83 -10.81 0.87
N GLU A 129 8.58 -11.25 0.78
CA GLU A 129 7.85 -11.53 -0.46
C GLU A 129 7.40 -10.27 -1.24
N ASP A 130 7.51 -9.09 -0.64
CA ASP A 130 7.13 -7.82 -1.25
C ASP A 130 8.36 -7.02 -1.74
N ILE A 131 9.57 -7.44 -1.37
CA ILE A 131 10.82 -6.74 -1.69
C ILE A 131 10.98 -6.52 -3.20
N GLU A 132 10.78 -7.55 -4.01
CA GLU A 132 10.97 -7.48 -5.46
C GLU A 132 9.97 -6.51 -6.12
N GLU A 133 8.70 -6.58 -5.73
CA GLU A 133 7.64 -5.70 -6.25
C GLU A 133 7.93 -4.23 -5.91
N PHE A 134 8.35 -3.95 -4.67
CA PHE A 134 8.70 -2.59 -4.25
C PHE A 134 10.01 -2.10 -4.88
N ALA A 135 11.02 -2.96 -5.06
CA ALA A 135 12.23 -2.61 -5.78
C ALA A 135 11.94 -2.24 -7.25
N GLN A 136 11.08 -3.00 -7.92
CA GLN A 136 10.67 -2.69 -9.29
C GLN A 136 9.93 -1.34 -9.36
N PHE A 137 9.07 -1.05 -8.39
CA PHE A 137 8.42 0.26 -8.29
C PHE A 137 9.43 1.40 -8.12
N GLN A 138 10.46 1.22 -7.28
CA GLN A 138 11.52 2.23 -7.12
C GLN A 138 12.28 2.49 -8.43
N VAL A 139 12.56 1.44 -9.20
CA VAL A 139 13.18 1.56 -10.54
C VAL A 139 12.28 2.38 -11.46
N ASP A 140 11.00 2.04 -11.56
CA ASP A 140 10.07 2.75 -12.43
C ASP A 140 9.92 4.22 -12.01
N PHE A 141 9.82 4.49 -10.71
CA PHE A 141 9.72 5.85 -10.20
C PHE A 141 11.00 6.66 -10.50
N THR A 142 12.18 6.05 -10.35
CA THR A 142 13.46 6.68 -10.69
C THR A 142 13.54 6.99 -12.18
N ARG A 143 13.13 6.04 -13.03
CA ARG A 143 13.03 6.25 -14.47
C ARG A 143 12.06 7.36 -14.80
N PHE A 144 10.90 7.42 -14.15
CA PHE A 144 9.93 8.49 -14.33
C PHE A 144 10.52 9.87 -14.01
N LYS A 145 11.16 10.03 -12.85
CA LYS A 145 11.80 11.29 -12.45
C LYS A 145 12.96 11.70 -13.37
N THR A 146 13.64 10.72 -13.98
CA THR A 146 14.79 10.98 -14.85
C THR A 146 14.38 11.25 -16.30
N GLU A 147 13.50 10.41 -16.85
CA GLU A 147 13.18 10.33 -18.28
C GLU A 147 11.97 11.18 -18.68
N VAL A 148 11.00 11.34 -17.77
CA VAL A 148 9.70 11.96 -18.07
C VAL A 148 9.56 13.33 -17.42
N ASP A 149 9.76 13.40 -16.10
CA ASP A 149 9.74 14.66 -15.34
C ASP A 149 11.08 15.41 -15.45
N GLY A 150 12.15 14.67 -15.73
CA GLY A 150 13.49 15.20 -15.92
C GLY A 150 13.73 15.80 -17.30
N THR A 151 14.91 16.37 -17.48
CA THR A 151 15.33 16.96 -18.77
C THR A 151 15.87 15.94 -19.76
N LEU A 152 16.15 14.70 -19.30
CA LEU A 152 16.87 13.70 -20.07
C LEU A 152 15.89 12.81 -20.84
N LYS A 153 15.74 13.04 -22.14
CA LYS A 153 14.90 12.21 -22.99
C LYS A 153 15.75 11.18 -23.73
N PRO A 154 15.63 9.87 -23.44
CA PRO A 154 16.39 8.86 -24.17
C PRO A 154 15.97 8.86 -25.65
N PRO A 155 16.89 8.56 -26.58
CA PRO A 155 16.51 8.36 -27.98
C PRO A 155 15.42 7.29 -28.09
N TYR A 156 14.44 7.49 -28.98
CA TYR A 156 13.30 6.59 -29.14
C TYR A 156 13.70 5.11 -29.33
N ALA A 157 14.78 4.85 -30.08
CA ALA A 157 15.30 3.50 -30.30
C ALA A 157 15.79 2.82 -29.01
N ILE A 158 16.29 3.58 -28.03
CA ILE A 158 16.66 3.08 -26.70
C ILE A 158 15.40 2.88 -25.86
N TYR A 159 14.52 3.88 -25.81
CA TYR A 159 13.25 3.80 -25.06
C TYR A 159 12.45 2.55 -25.43
N LYS A 160 12.31 2.26 -26.73
CA LYS A 160 11.61 1.06 -27.23
C LYS A 160 12.22 -0.27 -26.76
N LYS A 161 13.54 -0.32 -26.52
CA LYS A 161 14.23 -1.53 -26.04
C LYS A 161 14.14 -1.69 -24.51
N VAL A 162 14.16 -0.58 -23.77
CA VAL A 162 14.11 -0.58 -22.30
C VAL A 162 12.68 -0.78 -21.80
N GLY A 163 11.69 -0.37 -22.59
CA GLY A 163 10.27 -0.53 -22.28
C GLY A 163 9.70 0.66 -21.50
N ASP A 164 8.38 0.60 -21.31
CA ASP A 164 7.61 1.71 -20.79
C ASP A 164 7.90 2.01 -19.32
N VAL A 165 7.76 3.29 -18.97
CA VAL A 165 7.83 3.77 -17.59
C VAL A 165 6.43 3.76 -17.00
N SER A 166 6.22 2.98 -15.94
CA SER A 166 4.95 2.96 -15.23
C SER A 166 4.90 4.07 -14.17
N TYR A 167 3.84 4.88 -14.20
CA TYR A 167 3.58 5.84 -13.11
C TYR A 167 3.27 5.10 -11.80
N MET A 168 2.49 4.03 -11.86
CA MET A 168 2.18 3.16 -10.72
C MET A 168 1.66 1.86 -11.28
N ARG A 169 2.23 0.74 -10.85
CA ARG A 169 1.79 -0.57 -11.31
C ARG A 169 0.51 -0.99 -10.57
N PRO A 170 -0.50 -1.52 -11.27
CA PRO A 170 -1.66 -2.13 -10.63
C PRO A 170 -1.28 -3.21 -9.61
N SER A 171 -0.24 -3.99 -9.91
CA SER A 171 0.30 -5.02 -9.01
C SER A 171 0.74 -4.48 -7.66
N VAL A 172 1.37 -3.30 -7.61
CA VAL A 172 1.77 -2.63 -6.36
C VAL A 172 0.54 -2.23 -5.55
N ILE A 173 -0.47 -1.65 -6.20
CA ILE A 173 -1.74 -1.25 -5.55
C ILE A 173 -2.40 -2.49 -4.92
N ASP A 174 -2.56 -3.55 -5.70
CA ASP A 174 -3.21 -4.78 -5.25
C ASP A 174 -2.43 -5.48 -4.14
N ARG A 175 -1.10 -5.53 -4.26
CA ARG A 175 -0.21 -6.12 -3.26
C ARG A 175 -0.35 -5.42 -1.91
N VAL A 176 -0.22 -4.09 -1.91
CA VAL A 176 -0.33 -3.27 -0.70
C VAL A 176 -1.71 -3.41 -0.06
N LYS A 177 -2.78 -3.32 -0.87
CA LYS A 177 -4.16 -3.48 -0.41
C LYS A 177 -4.37 -4.85 0.26
N LYS A 178 -3.97 -5.93 -0.41
CA LYS A 178 -4.09 -7.29 0.12
C LYS A 178 -3.29 -7.45 1.43
N LYS A 179 -2.06 -6.92 1.47
CA LYS A 179 -1.20 -7.02 2.65
C LYS A 179 -1.75 -6.24 3.84
N SER A 180 -2.23 -5.01 3.63
CA SER A 180 -2.90 -4.22 4.69
C SER A 180 -4.09 -4.98 5.26
N GLN A 181 -4.97 -5.52 4.40
CA GLN A 181 -6.16 -6.26 4.84
C GLN A 181 -5.83 -7.54 5.62
N ILE A 182 -4.84 -8.31 5.16
CA ILE A 182 -4.39 -9.53 5.86
C ILE A 182 -3.85 -9.18 7.24
N LYS A 183 -2.98 -8.17 7.34
CA LYS A 183 -2.37 -7.74 8.60
C LYS A 183 -3.42 -7.16 9.56
N GLU A 184 -4.37 -6.38 9.07
CA GLU A 184 -5.51 -5.88 9.86
C GLU A 184 -6.41 -7.01 10.37
N ALA A 185 -6.70 -8.01 9.52
CA ALA A 185 -7.48 -9.18 9.92
C ALA A 185 -6.76 -9.98 11.01
N ARG A 186 -5.45 -10.23 10.84
CA ARG A 186 -4.62 -10.93 11.82
C ARG A 186 -4.53 -10.16 13.13
N LEU A 187 -4.34 -8.84 13.07
CA LEU A 187 -4.30 -8.00 14.26
C LEU A 187 -5.65 -8.06 15.03
N ARG A 188 -6.78 -8.03 14.33
CA ARG A 188 -8.11 -8.17 14.94
C ARG A 188 -8.31 -9.54 15.59
N GLU A 189 -7.80 -10.61 14.97
CA GLU A 189 -7.84 -11.95 15.52
C GLU A 189 -7.03 -12.04 16.82
N LEU A 190 -5.80 -11.51 16.83
CA LEU A 190 -4.97 -11.49 18.02
C LEU A 190 -5.58 -10.64 19.14
N LEU A 191 -6.21 -9.51 18.81
CA LEU A 191 -6.88 -8.67 19.80
C LEU A 191 -8.25 -9.20 20.24
N ARG A 192 -8.76 -10.27 19.63
CA ARG A 192 -10.05 -10.84 20.00
C ARG A 192 -9.95 -11.40 21.43
N PRO A 193 -10.91 -11.06 22.31
CA PRO A 193 -11.00 -11.68 23.62
C PRO A 193 -11.30 -13.17 23.51
N TRP A 194 -10.73 -13.96 24.42
CA TRP A 194 -10.84 -15.43 24.42
C TRP A 194 -12.28 -15.95 24.50
N TRP A 195 -13.22 -15.17 25.04
CA TRP A 195 -14.65 -15.52 25.15
C TRP A 195 -15.48 -15.28 23.86
N ARG A 196 -14.88 -14.83 22.76
CA ARG A 196 -15.58 -14.63 21.47
C ARG A 196 -15.14 -15.63 20.37
N CYS A 197 -14.59 -16.77 20.77
CA CYS A 197 -14.10 -17.79 19.83
C CYS A 197 -15.08 -18.96 19.60
N GLU A 198 -16.26 -18.96 20.23
CA GLU A 198 -17.32 -19.94 19.97
C GLU A 198 -18.50 -19.23 19.27
N GLY A 199 -18.71 -19.57 18.00
CA GLY A 199 -19.78 -19.05 17.15
C GLY A 199 -19.71 -19.67 15.77
#